data_AF-A0A1Y3SXA3-F1
#
_entry.id   AF-A0A1Y3SXA3-F1
#
_cell.length_a   1.000
_cell.length_b   1.000
_cell.length_c   1.000
_cell.angle_alpha   90.00
_cell.angle_beta   90.00
_cell.angle_gamma   90.00
#
_symmetry.space_group_name_H-M   'P 1'
#
loop_
_entity.id
_entity.type
_entity.pdbx_description
1 polymer ?
#
loop_
_entity_poly.entity_id
_entity_poly.type
_entity_poly.pdbx_seq_one_letter_code
_entity_poly.pdbx_strand_id
1 'polypeptide(L)'
;MQEKYKVIEIFERDYGCEERAEGQTDMVQVRLCSESGKERVIETEDAALYREEITEGTEVFLIDGKLKRALGSDWVEQCNQKRDAQGFIKLMDRLRAGETTVCPFCGGGLCP
;
A
#
# COMPACT_ATOMS: atom_id res chain seq x y z
N MET A 1 4.52 -9.61 -11.63
CA MET A 1 4.72 -10.57 -10.53
C MET A 1 4.70 -9.77 -9.24
N GLN A 2 3.78 -10.08 -8.31
CA GLN A 2 3.78 -9.43 -7.00
C GLN A 2 4.75 -10.21 -6.12
N GLU A 3 5.85 -9.58 -5.72
CA GLU A 3 6.83 -10.20 -4.82
C GLU A 3 6.60 -9.65 -3.42
N LYS A 4 6.48 -10.58 -2.45
CA LYS A 4 6.28 -10.25 -1.04
C LYS A 4 7.64 -9.91 -0.41
N TYR A 5 7.67 -8.84 0.36
CA TYR A 5 8.82 -8.41 1.11
C TYR A 5 8.43 -8.08 2.55
N LYS A 6 9.40 -8.15 3.43
CA LYS A 6 9.30 -7.65 4.80
C LYS A 6 10.08 -6.36 4.91
N VAL A 7 9.47 -5.33 5.49
CA VAL A 7 10.18 -4.10 5.82
C VAL A 7 11.17 -4.42 6.93
N ILE A 8 12.45 -4.21 6.67
CA ILE A 8 13.52 -4.43 7.64
C ILE A 8 13.82 -3.14 8.38
N GLU A 9 13.92 -2.03 7.65
CA GLU A 9 14.38 -0.76 8.19
C GLU A 9 13.91 0.37 7.29
N ILE A 10 13.55 1.51 7.87
CA ILE A 10 13.12 2.72 7.17
C ILE A 10 14.12 3.83 7.52
N PHE A 11 14.74 4.41 6.49
CA PHE A 11 15.73 5.47 6.64
C PHE A 11 15.15 6.79 6.18
N GLU A 12 15.30 7.80 7.02
CA GLU A 12 15.08 9.19 6.65
C GLU A 12 16.20 9.63 5.71
N ARG A 13 15.85 10.21 4.56
CA ARG A 13 16.87 10.75 3.67
C ARG A 13 17.37 12.08 4.25
N ASP A 14 18.51 12.02 4.92
CA ASP A 14 19.22 13.20 5.42
C ASP A 14 19.79 14.00 4.23
N TYR A 15 18.97 14.88 3.67
CA TYR A 15 19.45 15.95 2.80
C TYR A 15 20.13 16.97 3.71
N GLY A 16 21.46 16.92 3.80
CA GLY A 16 22.22 17.82 4.66
C GLY A 16 21.85 19.29 4.47
N CYS A 17 21.69 20.01 5.58
CA CYS A 17 21.69 21.46 5.83
C CYS A 17 21.21 22.45 4.73
N GLU A 18 20.37 22.05 3.79
CA GLU A 18 19.54 22.96 3.01
C GLU A 18 18.15 22.92 3.64
N GLU A 19 17.77 24.00 4.31
CA GLU A 19 16.46 24.19 4.93
C GLU A 19 15.37 23.76 3.94
N ARG A 20 14.66 22.67 4.27
CA ARG A 20 13.55 22.20 3.44
C ARG A 20 12.54 23.33 3.31
N ALA A 21 12.22 23.69 2.07
CA ALA A 21 11.12 24.59 1.79
C ALA A 21 9.80 24.05 2.40
N GLU A 22 9.03 24.91 3.05
CA GLU A 22 7.73 24.56 3.64
C GLU A 22 6.83 23.87 2.61
N GLY A 23 6.40 22.64 2.91
CA GLY A 23 5.49 21.86 2.06
C GLY A 23 6.13 20.73 1.24
N GLN A 24 7.43 20.46 1.37
CA GLN A 24 8.06 19.31 0.72
C GLN A 24 7.76 18.01 1.50
N THR A 25 7.25 16.99 0.80
CA THR A 25 6.95 15.68 1.41
C THR A 25 8.25 14.95 1.76
N ASP A 26 8.35 14.46 2.99
CA ASP A 26 9.46 13.61 3.43
C ASP A 26 9.57 12.37 2.56
N MET A 27 10.70 12.24 1.86
CA MET A 27 11.04 11.03 1.11
C MET A 27 11.92 10.17 2.01
N VAL A 28 11.51 8.91 2.20
CA VAL A 28 12.21 7.93 3.02
C VAL A 28 12.63 6.74 2.16
N GLN A 29 13.73 6.13 2.55
CA GLN A 29 14.27 4.97 1.89
C GLN A 29 13.93 3.72 2.70
N VAL A 30 13.22 2.77 2.10
CA VAL A 30 12.74 1.57 2.79
C VAL A 30 13.56 0.37 2.34
N ARG A 31 14.24 -0.27 3.30
CA ARG A 31 14.91 -1.56 3.10
C ARG A 31 13.89 -2.68 3.27
N LEU A 32 13.80 -3.50 2.24
CA LEU A 32 12.92 -4.63 2.10
C LEU A 32 13.75 -5.91 2.02
N CYS A 33 13.29 -6.98 2.63
CA CYS A 33 13.89 -8.31 2.47
C CYS A 33 12.81 -9.33 2.09
N SER A 34 13.04 -10.04 1.00
CA SER A 34 12.15 -11.13 0.57
C SER A 34 12.44 -12.41 1.38
N GLU A 35 11.49 -13.34 1.42
CA GLU A 35 11.67 -14.65 2.08
C GLU A 35 12.85 -15.46 1.51
N SER A 36 13.22 -15.22 0.25
CA SER A 36 14.41 -15.85 -0.36
C SER A 36 15.75 -15.21 0.07
N GLY A 37 15.73 -14.25 1.00
CA GLY A 37 16.92 -13.50 1.43
C GLY A 37 17.37 -12.41 0.45
N LYS A 38 16.51 -12.01 -0.50
CA LYS A 38 16.80 -10.91 -1.42
C LYS A 38 16.48 -9.58 -0.76
N GLU A 39 17.50 -8.77 -0.55
CA GLU A 39 17.35 -7.40 -0.08
C GLU A 39 17.05 -6.46 -1.26
N ARG A 40 16.13 -5.52 -1.04
CA ARG A 40 15.80 -4.46 -1.97
C ARG A 40 15.66 -3.15 -1.21
N VAL A 41 16.01 -2.08 -1.88
CA VAL A 41 15.91 -0.74 -1.32
C VAL A 41 15.10 0.09 -2.28
N ILE A 42 14.05 0.72 -1.78
CA ILE A 42 13.21 1.60 -2.58
C ILE A 42 13.05 2.95 -1.90
N GLU A 43 12.67 3.96 -2.67
CA GLU A 43 12.35 5.28 -2.15
C GLU A 43 10.84 5.51 -2.25
N THR A 44 10.23 5.99 -1.17
CA THR A 44 8.79 6.29 -1.11
C THR A 44 8.54 7.49 -0.21
N GLU A 45 7.37 8.11 -0.34
CA GLU A 45 6.92 9.16 0.56
C GLU A 45 6.64 8.59 1.96
N ASP A 46 7.09 9.26 3.01
CA ASP A 46 6.78 8.93 4.41
C ASP A 46 5.25 8.93 4.65
N ALA A 47 4.58 9.95 4.12
CA ALA A 47 3.12 10.05 4.19
C ALA A 47 2.40 8.86 3.53
N ALA A 48 3.02 8.20 2.53
CA ALA A 48 2.45 7.00 1.93
C ALA A 48 2.58 5.79 2.87
N LEU A 49 3.70 5.65 3.57
CA LEU A 49 3.87 4.61 4.60
C LEU A 49 2.87 4.79 5.73
N TYR A 50 2.66 6.03 6.19
CA TYR A 50 1.66 6.33 7.21
C TYR A 50 0.23 6.01 6.74
N ARG A 51 -0.11 6.40 5.50
CA ARG A 51 -1.43 6.10 4.88
C ARG A 51 -1.72 4.60 4.78
N GLU A 52 -0.70 3.80 4.52
CA GLU A 52 -0.82 2.35 4.40
C GLU A 52 -0.51 1.62 5.71
N GLU A 53 -0.23 2.37 6.78
CA GLU A 53 0.18 1.91 8.10
C GLU A 53 1.31 0.85 8.01
N ILE A 54 2.30 1.14 7.17
CA ILE A 54 3.48 0.30 6.96
C ILE A 54 4.56 0.73 7.94
N THR A 55 4.94 -0.18 8.83
CA THR A 55 6.01 0.03 9.81
C THR A 55 7.11 -1.02 9.66
N GLU A 56 8.23 -0.84 10.36
CA GLU A 56 9.30 -1.83 10.41
C GLU A 56 8.78 -3.20 10.90
N GLY A 57 9.16 -4.26 10.20
CA GLY A 57 8.66 -5.61 10.42
C GLY A 57 7.34 -5.94 9.71
N THR A 58 6.66 -4.95 9.12
CA THR A 58 5.43 -5.16 8.35
C THR A 58 5.74 -5.87 7.04
N GLU A 59 4.87 -6.82 6.67
CA GLU A 59 4.91 -7.46 5.36
C GLU A 59 4.24 -6.57 4.32
N VAL A 60 4.88 -6.40 3.17
CA VAL A 60 4.45 -5.51 2.09
C VAL A 60 4.61 -6.21 0.74
N PHE A 61 3.80 -5.79 -0.22
CA PHE A 61 3.93 -6.16 -1.62
C PHE A 61 4.50 -4.99 -2.40
N LEU A 62 5.53 -5.26 -3.20
CA LEU A 62 6.06 -4.28 -4.14
C LEU A 62 5.33 -4.42 -5.48
N ILE A 63 4.51 -3.43 -5.83
CA ILE A 63 3.69 -3.42 -7.05
C ILE A 63 3.99 -2.13 -7.81
N ASP A 64 4.55 -2.25 -9.01
CA ASP A 64 4.85 -1.09 -9.87
C ASP A 64 5.72 -0.01 -9.19
N GLY A 65 6.64 -0.43 -8.31
CA GLY A 65 7.48 0.47 -7.53
C GLY A 65 6.81 1.11 -6.31
N LYS A 66 5.54 0.79 -6.03
CA LYS A 66 4.80 1.25 -4.83
C LYS A 66 4.71 0.14 -3.80
N LEU A 67 4.88 0.50 -2.52
CA LEU A 67 4.65 -0.41 -1.40
C LEU A 67 3.18 -0.45 -1.06
N LYS A 68 2.66 -1.67 -0.94
CA LYS A 68 1.31 -1.93 -0.43
C LYS A 68 1.40 -2.82 0.78
N ARG A 69 0.71 -2.48 1.87
CA ARG A 69 0.68 -3.35 3.06
C ARG A 69 0.10 -4.72 2.69
N ALA A 70 0.79 -5.79 3.07
CA ALA A 70 0.26 -7.13 2.93
C ALA A 70 -0.84 -7.31 3.97
N LEU A 71 -2.09 -7.17 3.52
CA LEU A 71 -3.25 -7.48 4.34
C LEU A 71 -3.27 -9.00 4.56
N GLY A 72 -3.06 -9.44 5.81
CA GLY A 72 -3.11 -10.85 6.18
C GLY A 72 -4.50 -11.47 5.98
N SER A 73 -4.62 -12.78 6.20
CA SER A 73 -5.89 -13.53 6.11
C SER A 73 -7.06 -12.92 6.88
N ASP A 74 -6.76 -12.12 7.92
CA ASP A 74 -7.73 -11.32 8.69
C ASP A 74 -8.58 -10.38 7.79
N TRP A 75 -7.99 -9.85 6.71
CA TRP A 75 -8.72 -8.99 5.78
C TRP A 75 -9.67 -9.76 4.87
N VAL A 76 -9.31 -10.99 4.45
CA VAL A 76 -10.23 -11.86 3.70
C VAL A 76 -11.46 -12.17 4.54
N GLU A 77 -11.28 -12.39 5.85
CA GLU A 77 -12.40 -12.61 6.79
C GLU A 77 -13.24 -11.34 6.99
N GLN A 78 -12.63 -10.15 7.13
CA GLN A 78 -13.37 -8.87 7.18
C GLN A 78 -14.11 -8.56 5.87
N CYS A 79 -13.51 -8.86 4.70
CA CYS A 79 -14.18 -8.75 3.41
C CYS A 79 -15.31 -9.77 3.26
N ASN A 80 -15.14 -10.99 3.75
CA ASN A 80 -16.18 -12.02 3.72
C ASN A 80 -17.35 -11.67 4.67
N GLN A 81 -17.06 -11.02 5.80
CA GLN A 81 -18.08 -10.50 6.73
C GLN A 81 -18.86 -9.31 6.15
N LYS A 82 -18.25 -8.52 5.26
CA LYS A 82 -18.90 -7.41 4.53
C LYS A 82 -19.35 -7.78 3.10
N ARG A 83 -19.44 -9.06 2.71
CA ARG A 83 -19.96 -9.48 1.40
C ARG A 83 -21.45 -9.19 1.26
N ASP A 84 -21.78 -7.94 0.95
CA ASP A 84 -23.09 -7.57 0.44
C ASP A 84 -23.07 -7.79 -1.09
N ALA A 85 -23.50 -8.98 -1.51
CA ALA A 85 -23.58 -9.35 -2.93
C ALA A 85 -24.44 -8.35 -3.73
N GLN A 86 -25.46 -7.76 -3.09
CA GLN A 86 -26.32 -6.72 -3.66
C GLN A 86 -25.55 -5.44 -4.00
N GLY A 87 -24.68 -4.98 -3.09
CA GLY A 87 -23.83 -3.82 -3.27
C GLY A 87 -22.77 -4.01 -4.35
N PHE A 88 -22.23 -5.23 -4.48
CA PHE A 88 -21.31 -5.57 -5.58
C PHE A 88 -22.01 -5.57 -6.95
N ILE A 89 -23.22 -6.12 -7.05
CA ILE A 89 -24.01 -6.10 -8.30
C ILE A 89 -24.34 -4.65 -8.70
N LYS A 90 -24.76 -3.80 -7.75
CA LYS A 90 -25.02 -2.38 -8.00
C LYS A 90 -23.78 -1.62 -8.43
N LEU A 91 -22.62 -1.94 -7.86
CA LEU A 91 -21.33 -1.38 -8.28
C LEU A 91 -21.00 -1.78 -9.73
N MET A 92 -21.19 -3.05 -10.09
CA MET A 92 -20.94 -3.53 -11.46
C MET A 92 -21.89 -2.91 -12.48
N ASP A 93 -23.15 -2.65 -12.08
CA ASP A 93 -24.12 -1.95 -12.92
C ASP A 93 -23.70 -0.49 -13.17
N ARG A 94 -23.22 0.22 -12.13
CA ARG A 94 -22.68 1.58 -12.24
C ARG A 94 -21.42 1.66 -13.11
N LEU A 95 -20.50 0.70 -12.97
CA LEU A 95 -19.30 0.60 -13.83
C LEU A 95 -19.69 0.30 -15.29
N ARG A 96 -20.67 -0.58 -15.51
CA ARG A 96 -21.22 -0.84 -16.86
C ARG A 96 -21.92 0.40 -17.45
N ALA A 97 -22.51 1.23 -16.61
CA ALA A 97 -23.07 2.53 -16.98
C ALA A 97 -22.01 3.63 -17.20
N GLY A 98 -20.71 3.31 -17.03
CA GLY A 98 -19.59 4.22 -17.33
C GLY A 98 -19.16 5.11 -16.15
N GLU A 99 -19.58 4.81 -14.93
CA GLU A 99 -19.26 5.62 -13.76
C GLU A 99 -17.96 5.15 -13.08
N THR A 100 -16.94 6.01 -13.02
CA THR A 100 -15.71 5.78 -12.24
C THR A 100 -15.98 6.03 -10.76
N THR A 101 -16.45 5.01 -10.03
CA THR A 101 -16.58 5.08 -8.58
C THR A 101 -15.45 4.33 -7.88
N VAL A 102 -14.91 4.92 -6.81
CA VAL A 102 -14.02 4.25 -5.87
C VAL A 102 -14.79 3.14 -5.17
N CYS A 103 -14.30 1.90 -5.24
CA CYS A 103 -15.05 0.74 -4.75
C CYS A 103 -15.36 0.89 -3.25
N PRO A 104 -16.66 0.89 -2.85
CA PRO A 104 -17.07 1.15 -1.47
C PRO A 104 -16.71 0.01 -0.50
N PHE A 105 -16.30 -1.15 -1.02
CA PHE A 105 -15.88 -2.29 -0.21
C PHE A 105 -14.39 -2.25 0.15
N CYS A 106 -13.55 -1.68 -0.72
CA CYS A 106 -12.09 -1.61 -0.54
C CYS A 106 -11.55 -0.17 -0.51
N GLY A 107 -12.40 0.85 -0.57
CA GLY A 107 -12.00 2.26 -0.61
C GLY A 107 -11.11 2.63 -1.80
N GLY A 108 -11.07 1.80 -2.86
CA GLY A 108 -10.14 1.96 -3.99
C GLY A 108 -8.81 1.21 -3.87
N GLY A 109 -8.61 0.42 -2.82
CA GLY A 109 -7.52 -0.57 -2.77
C GLY A 109 -7.75 -1.68 -3.79
N LEU A 110 -6.71 -2.15 -4.47
CA LEU A 110 -6.82 -3.26 -5.44
C LEU A 110 -7.48 -4.48 -4.78
N CYS A 111 -8.63 -4.89 -5.31
CA CYS A 111 -9.12 -6.25 -5.10
C CYS A 111 -8.17 -7.21 -5.82
N PRO A 112 -7.68 -8.28 -5.16
CA PRO A 112 -6.94 -9.35 -5.85
C PRO A 112 -7.82 -10.09 -6.86
#